data_AF-A0A369QNX8-F1
#
_entry.id   AF-A0A369QNX8-F1
#
_cell.length_a   1.000
_cell.length_b   1.000
_cell.length_c   1.000
_cell.angle_alpha   90.00
_cell.angle_beta   90.00
_cell.angle_gamma   90.00
#
_symmetry.space_group_name_H-M   'P 1'
#
loop_
_entity.id
_entity.type
_entity.pdbx_description
1 polymer ?
#
loop_
_entity_poly.entity_id
_entity_poly.type
_entity_poly.pdbx_seq_one_letter_code
_entity_poly.pdbx_strand_id
1 'polypeptide(L)'
;METTAGKNAPSDKNHFAVAPGVTGIKIVFVNLFLVSNPGGSWVVVDAGLYGSAGKIKHIAEGLYGKGTRPTAIVLTHGHFDHVGALKELATDWQVPIYAHSLEMPYLTGLSAYPPPDPTVGGGAMAYMAWLYPKKPIDVTGQIQPLPADGSVPGLTGWQWLYTPGHTAGHISLFRESDRTLIVGDAFSTREPESAIAVVTDKKEVHGPPAYYTSDWVAARRSVELLADLRPETVVGGHGMPMHGETMLFELDELVHYFDQLAVPTSGRYVNEPAITDERGVVSLPPPVDNPAVSKALVTAGLVALAGMAVFAISRRKNQQNRFLDTLEDPTLRVY
;
A
#
# COMPACT_ATOMS: atom_id res chain seq x y z
N MET A 1 28.23 -42.33 -13.72
CA MET A 1 27.82 -41.01 -14.25
C MET A 1 26.57 -40.60 -13.49
N GLU A 2 26.78 -39.96 -12.34
CA GLU A 2 25.72 -39.32 -11.57
C GLU A 2 25.23 -38.09 -12.35
N THR A 3 23.94 -38.04 -12.66
CA THR A 3 23.28 -36.83 -13.13
C THR A 3 22.63 -36.16 -11.94
N THR A 4 23.08 -34.94 -11.70
CA THR A 4 22.72 -34.05 -10.61
C THR A 4 21.23 -33.73 -10.65
N ALA A 5 20.53 -34.09 -9.57
CA ALA A 5 19.19 -33.63 -9.28
C ALA A 5 19.16 -32.09 -9.25
N GLY A 6 18.28 -31.51 -10.06
CA GLY A 6 18.04 -30.08 -10.11
C GLY A 6 17.67 -29.56 -8.72
N LYS A 7 18.37 -28.51 -8.28
CA LYS A 7 18.00 -27.73 -7.10
C LYS A 7 16.57 -27.24 -7.29
N ASN A 8 15.67 -27.66 -6.40
CA ASN A 8 14.32 -27.09 -6.27
C ASN A 8 14.43 -25.57 -6.19
N ALA A 9 13.87 -24.87 -7.18
CA ALA A 9 13.58 -23.45 -7.05
C ALA A 9 12.60 -23.29 -5.87
N PRO A 10 12.79 -22.29 -4.99
CA PRO A 10 11.85 -22.05 -3.91
C PRO A 10 10.46 -21.75 -4.51
N SER A 11 9.43 -22.46 -4.06
CA SER A 11 8.04 -22.12 -4.38
C SER A 11 7.82 -20.65 -3.99
N ASP A 12 7.55 -19.77 -4.94
CA ASP A 12 7.55 -18.33 -4.69
C ASP A 12 6.23 -17.91 -4.00
N LYS A 13 6.16 -18.10 -2.67
CA LYS A 13 4.99 -17.89 -1.80
C LYS A 13 4.56 -16.42 -1.64
N ASN A 14 4.98 -15.53 -2.53
CA ASN A 14 4.92 -14.08 -2.34
C ASN A 14 3.88 -13.36 -3.21
N HIS A 15 3.17 -14.10 -4.06
CA HIS A 15 2.06 -13.60 -4.87
C HIS A 15 0.87 -14.55 -4.79
N PHE A 16 -0.32 -14.05 -5.11
CA PHE A 16 -1.58 -14.78 -5.05
C PHE A 16 -2.46 -14.41 -6.24
N ALA A 17 -3.27 -15.36 -6.71
CA ALA A 17 -4.26 -15.10 -7.74
C ALA A 17 -5.45 -14.32 -7.15
N VAL A 18 -5.92 -13.31 -7.88
CA VAL A 18 -7.14 -12.55 -7.54
C VAL A 18 -8.26 -12.95 -8.48
N ALA A 19 -8.06 -12.74 -9.78
CA ALA A 19 -9.01 -13.02 -10.84
C ALA A 19 -8.21 -13.37 -12.12
N PRO A 20 -8.85 -13.86 -13.21
CA PRO A 20 -8.16 -14.07 -14.48
C PRO A 20 -7.38 -12.83 -14.94
N GLY A 21 -6.06 -12.97 -15.11
CA GLY A 21 -5.19 -11.85 -15.47
C GLY A 21 -4.91 -10.84 -14.35
N VAL A 22 -5.24 -11.15 -13.09
CA VAL A 22 -4.96 -10.28 -11.94
C VAL A 22 -4.20 -11.07 -10.88
N THR A 23 -2.95 -10.67 -10.64
CA THR A 23 -2.07 -11.26 -9.64
C THR A 23 -1.73 -10.23 -8.57
N GLY A 24 -2.02 -10.53 -7.31
CA GLY A 24 -1.60 -9.72 -6.17
C GLY A 24 -0.22 -10.12 -5.67
N ILE A 25 0.59 -9.14 -5.25
CA ILE A 25 1.88 -9.33 -4.60
C ILE A 25 1.79 -8.73 -3.20
N LYS A 26 2.04 -9.54 -2.17
CA LYS A 26 2.06 -9.06 -0.77
C LYS A 26 3.46 -8.62 -0.38
N ILE A 27 3.61 -7.34 -0.06
CA ILE A 27 4.83 -6.74 0.49
C ILE A 27 4.57 -6.41 1.96
N VAL A 28 4.96 -7.33 2.85
CA VAL A 28 4.78 -7.23 4.32
C VAL A 28 3.28 -7.20 4.70
N PHE A 29 2.63 -6.05 4.58
CA PHE A 29 1.22 -5.83 4.94
C PHE A 29 0.40 -5.16 3.82
N VAL A 30 1.05 -4.64 2.77
CA VAL A 30 0.42 -3.96 1.64
C VAL A 30 0.48 -4.83 0.39
N ASN A 31 -0.56 -4.74 -0.42
CA ASN A 31 -0.70 -5.41 -1.70
C ASN A 31 -0.44 -4.42 -2.84
N LEU A 32 0.14 -4.93 -3.92
CA LEU A 32 0.14 -4.31 -5.23
C LEU A 32 -0.25 -5.36 -6.26
N PHE A 33 -0.65 -4.94 -7.47
CA PHE A 33 -1.21 -5.85 -8.46
C PHE A 33 -0.48 -5.79 -9.80
N LEU A 34 -0.31 -6.96 -10.40
CA LEU A 34 0.09 -7.12 -11.78
C LEU A 34 -1.16 -7.52 -12.58
N VAL A 35 -1.61 -6.64 -13.47
CA VAL A 35 -2.84 -6.83 -14.25
C VAL A 35 -2.49 -7.02 -15.72
N SER A 36 -2.85 -8.15 -16.31
CA SER A 36 -2.54 -8.49 -17.70
C SER A 36 -3.78 -8.47 -18.59
N ASN A 37 -3.57 -8.01 -19.83
CA ASN A 37 -4.53 -8.14 -20.91
C ASN A 37 -4.37 -9.52 -21.59
N PRO A 38 -5.43 -10.03 -22.25
CA PRO A 38 -5.34 -11.26 -23.06
C PRO A 38 -4.23 -11.24 -24.14
N GLY A 39 -3.82 -10.06 -24.61
CA GLY A 39 -2.74 -9.88 -25.59
C GLY A 39 -1.32 -9.87 -25.00
N GLY A 40 -1.16 -10.07 -23.68
CA GLY A 40 0.14 -10.18 -23.00
C GLY A 40 0.75 -8.87 -22.50
N SER A 41 0.22 -7.70 -22.89
CA SER A 41 0.58 -6.44 -22.20
C SER A 41 0.03 -6.45 -20.78
N TRP A 42 0.72 -5.79 -19.86
CA TRP A 42 0.33 -5.73 -18.46
C TRP A 42 0.69 -4.38 -17.82
N VAL A 43 0.04 -4.08 -16.70
CA VAL A 43 0.19 -2.85 -15.93
C VAL A 43 0.42 -3.22 -14.46
N VAL A 44 1.15 -2.36 -13.76
CA VAL A 44 1.31 -2.42 -12.31
C VAL A 44 0.30 -1.48 -11.67
N VAL A 45 -0.42 -1.96 -10.65
CA VAL A 45 -1.26 -1.12 -9.78
C VAL A 45 -0.59 -1.04 -8.42
N ASP A 46 -0.20 0.17 -8.02
CA ASP A 46 0.62 0.49 -6.85
C ASP A 46 2.03 -0.13 -6.84
N ALA A 47 2.90 0.34 -5.96
CA ALA A 47 4.33 0.07 -5.96
C ALA A 47 4.89 -0.37 -4.58
N GLY A 48 4.03 -0.71 -3.63
CA GLY A 48 4.45 -1.31 -2.35
C GLY A 48 5.43 -0.46 -1.54
N LEU A 49 6.16 -1.10 -0.62
CA LEU A 49 7.10 -0.44 0.30
C LEU A 49 8.46 -0.14 -0.33
N TYR A 50 9.18 0.81 0.28
CA TYR A 50 10.57 1.13 -0.09
C TYR A 50 11.47 -0.11 -0.05
N GLY A 51 12.33 -0.24 -1.07
CA GLY A 51 13.24 -1.39 -1.23
C GLY A 51 12.59 -2.66 -1.79
N SER A 52 11.30 -2.64 -2.15
CA SER A 52 10.61 -3.81 -2.69
C SER A 52 10.73 -3.97 -4.22
N ALA A 53 11.29 -2.99 -4.93
CA ALA A 53 11.41 -2.98 -6.40
C ALA A 53 12.04 -4.27 -6.97
N GLY A 54 13.15 -4.74 -6.38
CA GLY A 54 13.81 -5.98 -6.82
C GLY A 54 12.91 -7.21 -6.71
N LYS A 55 12.11 -7.31 -5.64
CA LYS A 55 11.15 -8.41 -5.43
C LYS A 55 10.01 -8.32 -6.45
N ILE A 56 9.48 -7.13 -6.70
CA ILE A 56 8.41 -6.89 -7.67
C ILE A 56 8.88 -7.28 -9.08
N LYS A 57 10.06 -6.81 -9.51
CA LYS A 57 10.66 -7.17 -10.79
C LYS A 57 10.88 -8.68 -10.91
N HIS A 58 11.39 -9.33 -9.87
CA HIS A 58 11.61 -10.78 -9.88
C HIS A 58 10.32 -11.58 -10.11
N ILE A 59 9.25 -11.21 -9.41
CA ILE A 59 7.94 -11.87 -9.59
C ILE A 59 7.38 -11.60 -10.99
N ALA A 60 7.47 -10.36 -11.47
CA ALA A 60 7.03 -10.01 -12.83
C ALA A 60 7.80 -10.82 -13.89
N GLU A 61 9.11 -10.98 -13.75
CA GLU A 61 9.93 -11.81 -14.65
C GLU A 61 9.55 -13.30 -14.59
N GLY A 62 9.18 -13.80 -13.41
CA GLY A 62 8.67 -15.16 -13.24
C GLY A 62 7.35 -15.40 -13.98
N LEU A 63 6.48 -14.39 -14.03
CA LEU A 63 5.15 -14.48 -14.65
C LEU A 63 5.16 -14.18 -16.16
N TYR A 64 5.96 -13.20 -16.59
CA TYR A 64 5.91 -12.65 -17.94
C TYR A 64 7.24 -12.78 -18.72
N GLY A 65 8.26 -13.41 -18.12
CA GLY A 65 9.56 -13.64 -18.74
C GLY A 65 10.62 -12.60 -18.38
N LYS A 66 11.89 -12.98 -18.50
CA LYS A 66 13.04 -12.12 -18.18
C LYS A 66 13.03 -10.82 -18.99
N GLY A 67 13.34 -9.70 -18.34
CA GLY A 67 13.36 -8.38 -18.98
C GLY A 67 11.98 -7.86 -19.40
N THR A 68 10.90 -8.50 -18.94
CA THR A 68 9.54 -7.97 -19.10
C THR A 68 9.40 -6.59 -18.45
N ARG A 69 8.53 -5.77 -19.03
CA ARG A 69 8.17 -4.45 -18.49
C ARG A 69 6.66 -4.22 -18.65
N PRO A 70 6.03 -3.50 -17.70
CA PRO A 70 4.65 -3.12 -17.86
C PRO A 70 4.52 -2.03 -18.93
N THR A 71 3.28 -1.73 -19.31
CA THR A 71 2.96 -0.60 -20.18
C THR A 71 2.89 0.71 -19.39
N ALA A 72 2.49 0.63 -18.12
CA ALA A 72 2.36 1.76 -17.21
C ALA A 72 2.37 1.28 -15.75
N ILE A 73 2.53 2.24 -14.83
CA ILE A 73 2.17 2.08 -13.42
C ILE A 73 0.94 2.97 -13.15
N VAL A 74 -0.09 2.42 -12.53
CA VAL A 74 -1.29 3.14 -12.11
C VAL A 74 -1.33 3.15 -10.59
N LEU A 75 -1.56 4.30 -9.96
CA LEU A 75 -1.65 4.43 -8.51
C LEU A 75 -3.10 4.53 -8.08
N THR A 76 -3.45 3.81 -7.00
CA THR A 76 -4.71 4.04 -6.29
C THR A 76 -4.66 5.35 -5.51
N HIS A 77 -3.53 5.60 -4.85
CA HIS A 77 -3.20 6.82 -4.14
C HIS A 77 -1.69 6.88 -3.80
N GLY A 78 -1.22 7.98 -3.21
CA GLY A 78 0.20 8.24 -3.02
C GLY A 78 0.79 8.00 -1.62
N HIS A 79 0.15 7.23 -0.73
CA HIS A 79 0.75 6.92 0.58
C HIS A 79 2.01 6.05 0.45
N PHE A 80 2.86 6.11 1.48
CA PHE A 80 4.24 5.60 1.44
C PHE A 80 4.35 4.10 1.17
N ASP A 81 3.35 3.34 1.57
CA ASP A 81 3.24 1.89 1.39
C ASP A 81 2.71 1.51 0.01
N HIS A 82 2.22 2.47 -0.77
CA HIS A 82 1.79 2.28 -2.15
C HIS A 82 2.78 2.89 -3.15
N VAL A 83 3.66 3.79 -2.74
CA VAL A 83 4.63 4.45 -3.65
C VAL A 83 6.10 4.19 -3.34
N GLY A 84 6.38 3.33 -2.36
CA GLY A 84 7.73 3.13 -1.83
C GLY A 84 8.75 2.66 -2.86
N ALA A 85 8.36 1.79 -3.80
CA ALA A 85 9.24 1.37 -4.91
C ALA A 85 9.02 2.14 -6.22
N LEU A 86 8.08 3.10 -6.25
CA LEU A 86 7.57 3.71 -7.48
C LEU A 86 8.68 4.32 -8.35
N LYS A 87 9.53 5.16 -7.76
CA LYS A 87 10.58 5.88 -8.48
C LYS A 87 11.61 4.94 -9.11
N GLU A 88 12.00 3.89 -8.38
CA GLU A 88 12.93 2.88 -8.89
C GLU A 88 12.30 2.09 -10.04
N LEU A 89 11.07 1.59 -9.84
CA LEU A 89 10.35 0.83 -10.86
C LEU A 89 10.12 1.63 -12.15
N ALA A 90 9.64 2.87 -12.03
CA ALA A 90 9.35 3.72 -13.18
C ALA A 90 10.64 4.08 -13.96
N THR A 91 11.74 4.32 -13.25
CA THR A 91 13.05 4.60 -13.87
C THR A 91 13.59 3.37 -14.58
N ASP A 92 13.55 2.20 -13.95
CA ASP A 92 14.13 0.97 -14.49
C ASP A 92 13.34 0.45 -15.70
N TRP A 93 12.00 0.51 -15.65
CA TRP A 93 11.15 0.08 -16.75
C TRP A 93 10.93 1.14 -17.82
N GLN A 94 11.21 2.42 -17.52
CA GLN A 94 10.98 3.59 -18.38
C GLN A 94 9.50 3.68 -18.82
N VAL A 95 8.60 3.67 -17.85
CA VAL A 95 7.14 3.64 -18.08
C VAL A 95 6.46 4.86 -17.46
N PRO A 96 5.34 5.32 -18.02
CA PRO A 96 4.56 6.40 -17.42
C PRO A 96 3.88 5.96 -16.11
N ILE A 97 3.69 6.91 -15.21
CA ILE A 97 2.90 6.76 -13.99
C ILE A 97 1.57 7.50 -14.19
N TYR A 98 0.46 6.88 -13.81
CA TYR A 98 -0.86 7.51 -13.81
C TYR A 98 -1.44 7.56 -12.40
N ALA A 99 -2.00 8.71 -12.04
CA ALA A 99 -2.73 8.91 -10.79
C ALA A 99 -3.86 9.92 -11.01
N HIS A 100 -4.79 10.00 -10.06
CA HIS A 100 -5.80 11.05 -10.07
C HIS A 100 -5.17 12.44 -9.93
N SER A 101 -5.78 13.47 -10.51
CA SER A 101 -5.24 14.84 -10.49
C SER A 101 -5.02 15.39 -9.08
N LEU A 102 -5.90 15.04 -8.15
CA LEU A 102 -5.78 15.43 -6.73
C LEU A 102 -4.63 14.75 -5.97
N GLU A 103 -4.01 13.71 -6.55
CA GLU A 103 -2.81 13.09 -5.96
C GLU A 103 -1.52 13.78 -6.42
N MET A 104 -1.56 14.56 -7.51
CA MET A 104 -0.41 15.25 -8.10
C MET A 104 0.38 16.11 -7.10
N PRO A 105 -0.23 16.96 -6.25
CA PRO A 105 0.56 17.80 -5.35
C PRO A 105 1.44 16.97 -4.40
N TYR A 106 1.01 15.75 -4.05
CA TYR A 106 1.74 14.87 -3.13
C TYR A 106 2.79 14.00 -3.82
N LEU A 107 2.60 13.73 -5.11
CA LEU A 107 3.51 12.93 -5.94
C LEU A 107 4.58 13.77 -6.66
N THR A 108 4.41 15.10 -6.68
CA THR A 108 5.33 16.07 -7.29
C THR A 108 6.06 16.95 -6.28
N GLY A 109 5.92 16.66 -4.98
CA GLY A 109 6.59 17.42 -3.93
C GLY A 109 5.98 18.77 -3.59
N LEU A 110 4.85 19.15 -4.20
CA LEU A 110 4.19 20.45 -3.99
C LEU A 110 3.54 20.57 -2.60
N SER A 111 2.98 19.47 -2.09
CA SER A 111 2.31 19.42 -0.78
C SER A 111 2.57 18.08 -0.10
N ALA A 112 2.40 18.03 1.22
CA ALA A 112 2.32 16.77 1.96
C ALA A 112 0.86 16.39 2.17
N TYR A 113 0.57 15.08 2.28
CA TYR A 113 -0.78 14.61 2.64
C TYR A 113 -1.26 15.20 3.96
N PRO A 114 -2.59 15.26 4.19
CA PRO A 114 -3.12 15.36 5.55
C PRO A 114 -2.37 14.37 6.46
N PRO A 115 -1.83 14.83 7.60
CA PRO A 115 -1.03 13.97 8.46
C PRO A 115 -1.88 12.84 9.04
N PRO A 116 -1.29 11.66 9.31
CA PRO A 116 -2.02 10.58 9.94
C PRO A 116 -2.52 11.02 11.32
N ASP A 117 -3.64 10.45 11.74
CA ASP A 117 -4.19 10.59 13.08
C ASP A 117 -3.75 9.40 13.95
N PRO A 118 -2.77 9.59 14.86
CA PRO A 118 -2.29 8.53 15.74
C PRO A 118 -3.26 8.22 16.88
N THR A 119 -4.38 8.95 16.99
CA THR A 119 -5.38 8.76 18.05
C THR A 119 -6.46 7.75 17.68
N VAL A 120 -6.46 7.26 16.44
CA VAL A 120 -7.46 6.31 15.88
C VAL A 120 -6.78 5.08 15.28
N GLY A 121 -7.58 4.06 14.93
CA GLY A 121 -7.12 2.77 14.40
C GLY A 121 -6.63 1.81 15.49
N GLY A 122 -5.80 2.29 16.42
CA GLY A 122 -5.18 1.41 17.41
C GLY A 122 -4.10 0.52 16.78
N GLY A 123 -3.56 -0.44 17.53
CA GLY A 123 -2.52 -1.34 17.01
C GLY A 123 -1.15 -0.68 16.80
N ALA A 124 -0.13 -1.51 16.52
CA ALA A 124 1.25 -1.05 16.42
C ALA A 124 1.49 -0.07 15.26
N MET A 125 0.67 -0.12 14.21
CA MET A 125 0.80 0.75 13.04
C MET A 125 0.42 2.19 13.40
N ALA A 126 -0.76 2.42 13.98
CA ALA A 126 -1.16 3.75 14.46
C ALA A 126 -0.15 4.34 15.45
N TYR A 127 0.37 3.54 16.39
CA TYR A 127 1.39 3.99 17.34
C TYR A 127 2.74 4.36 16.70
N MET A 128 3.07 3.74 15.57
CA MET A 128 4.32 4.01 14.84
C MET A 128 4.13 5.00 13.69
N ALA A 129 2.92 5.53 13.49
CA ALA A 129 2.60 6.46 12.40
C ALA A 129 3.49 7.71 12.37
N TRP A 130 4.01 8.13 13.53
CA TRP A 130 4.93 9.25 13.64
C TRP A 130 6.29 9.02 12.93
N LEU A 131 6.69 7.76 12.71
CA LEU A 131 7.91 7.35 12.01
C LEU A 131 7.71 7.24 10.49
N TYR A 132 6.47 7.21 10.01
CA TYR A 132 6.22 7.07 8.58
C TYR A 132 6.76 8.28 7.81
N PRO A 133 7.29 8.07 6.59
CA PRO A 133 7.79 9.16 5.77
C PRO A 133 6.72 10.24 5.57
N LYS A 134 7.01 11.46 6.03
CA LYS A 134 6.11 12.61 5.89
C LYS A 134 6.45 13.49 4.68
N LYS A 135 7.57 13.22 4.04
CA LYS A 135 8.03 13.98 2.88
C LYS A 135 7.36 13.41 1.63
N PRO A 136 6.78 14.27 0.78
CA PRO A 136 6.25 13.83 -0.50
C PRO A 136 7.36 13.24 -1.36
N ILE A 137 6.99 12.31 -2.23
CA ILE A 137 7.89 11.87 -3.29
C ILE A 137 7.88 12.88 -4.42
N ASP A 138 8.87 12.77 -5.29
CA ASP A 138 8.96 13.58 -6.50
C ASP A 138 9.25 12.66 -7.70
N VAL A 139 8.18 12.41 -8.45
CA VAL A 139 8.17 11.71 -9.74
C VAL A 139 7.78 12.66 -10.89
N THR A 140 8.05 13.96 -10.71
CA THR A 140 7.82 14.98 -11.75
C THR A 140 8.47 14.56 -13.07
N GLY A 141 7.72 14.70 -14.16
CA GLY A 141 8.16 14.34 -15.51
C GLY A 141 7.88 12.88 -15.92
N GLN A 142 7.48 12.01 -14.99
CA GLN A 142 7.03 10.64 -15.31
C GLN A 142 5.53 10.42 -15.02
N ILE A 143 4.96 11.26 -14.16
CA ILE A 143 3.55 11.20 -13.77
C ILE A 143 2.63 12.00 -14.70
N GLN A 144 1.44 11.45 -14.97
CA GLN A 144 0.38 12.03 -15.79
C GLN A 144 -0.98 11.81 -15.10
N PRO A 145 -1.95 12.72 -15.29
CA PRO A 145 -3.30 12.49 -14.79
C PRO A 145 -3.94 11.30 -15.52
N LEU A 146 -4.77 10.57 -14.79
CA LEU A 146 -5.67 9.58 -15.39
C LEU A 146 -6.61 10.25 -16.42
N PRO A 147 -6.94 9.56 -17.52
CA PRO A 147 -7.89 10.05 -18.51
C PRO A 147 -9.26 10.39 -17.90
N ALA A 148 -9.80 11.56 -18.23
CA ALA A 148 -11.10 12.02 -17.70
C ALA A 148 -12.31 11.17 -18.15
N ASP A 149 -12.13 10.26 -19.12
CA ASP A 149 -13.17 9.35 -19.61
C ASP A 149 -13.33 8.08 -18.77
N GLY A 150 -12.60 7.96 -17.66
CA GLY A 150 -12.65 6.78 -16.78
C GLY A 150 -11.80 5.61 -17.27
N SER A 151 -11.13 5.71 -18.42
CA SER A 151 -10.30 4.62 -18.95
C SER A 151 -8.98 4.46 -18.18
N VAL A 152 -8.50 3.22 -18.06
CA VAL A 152 -7.21 2.92 -17.41
C VAL A 152 -6.12 2.71 -18.47
N PRO A 153 -5.11 3.59 -18.58
CA PRO A 153 -4.06 3.47 -19.59
C PRO A 153 -3.35 2.11 -19.52
N GLY A 154 -3.32 1.40 -20.65
CA GLY A 154 -2.69 0.09 -20.76
C GLY A 154 -3.54 -1.10 -20.29
N LEU A 155 -4.77 -0.88 -19.80
CA LEU A 155 -5.69 -1.95 -19.37
C LEU A 155 -7.04 -1.87 -20.09
N THR A 156 -7.28 -2.80 -21.02
CA THR A 156 -8.54 -2.84 -21.77
C THR A 156 -9.66 -3.43 -20.90
N GLY A 157 -10.85 -2.80 -20.93
CA GLY A 157 -12.03 -3.26 -20.19
C GLY A 157 -12.02 -2.89 -18.70
N TRP A 158 -11.00 -2.16 -18.24
CA TRP A 158 -10.92 -1.59 -16.90
C TRP A 158 -11.35 -0.12 -16.90
N GLN A 159 -12.02 0.28 -15.83
CA GLN A 159 -12.35 1.66 -15.54
C GLN A 159 -11.78 2.06 -14.18
N TRP A 160 -11.30 3.30 -14.06
CA TRP A 160 -11.02 3.88 -12.76
C TRP A 160 -12.26 4.62 -12.25
N LEU A 161 -12.47 4.54 -10.94
CA LEU A 161 -13.61 5.12 -10.23
C LEU A 161 -13.07 6.09 -9.19
N TYR A 162 -13.63 7.30 -9.14
CA TYR A 162 -13.26 8.28 -8.13
C TYR A 162 -13.84 7.85 -6.77
N THR A 163 -12.97 7.57 -5.81
CA THR A 163 -13.34 7.00 -4.50
C THR A 163 -12.61 7.73 -3.36
N PRO A 164 -12.86 9.04 -3.17
CA PRO A 164 -12.19 9.84 -2.15
C PRO A 164 -12.54 9.40 -0.72
N GLY A 165 -11.73 9.84 0.24
CA GLY A 165 -11.98 9.71 1.67
C GLY A 165 -10.73 9.29 2.42
N HIS A 166 -10.11 8.19 1.97
CA HIS A 166 -8.77 7.79 2.44
C HIS A 166 -7.73 8.86 2.07
N THR A 167 -7.67 9.20 0.78
CA THR A 167 -7.05 10.45 0.30
C THR A 167 -8.05 11.20 -0.58
N ALA A 168 -7.76 12.45 -0.87
CA ALA A 168 -8.63 13.30 -1.70
C ALA A 168 -8.70 12.84 -3.16
N GLY A 169 -7.65 12.23 -3.69
CA GLY A 169 -7.57 11.71 -5.05
C GLY A 169 -7.59 10.19 -5.13
N HIS A 170 -7.99 9.49 -4.07
CA HIS A 170 -8.04 8.03 -4.06
C HIS A 170 -8.98 7.48 -5.16
N ILE A 171 -8.54 6.43 -5.86
CA ILE A 171 -9.34 5.72 -6.87
C ILE A 171 -9.41 4.22 -6.60
N SER A 172 -10.45 3.58 -7.14
CA SER A 172 -10.56 2.13 -7.30
C SER A 172 -10.60 1.76 -8.78
N LEU A 173 -10.28 0.51 -9.12
CA LEU A 173 -10.32 0.00 -10.49
C LEU A 173 -11.33 -1.14 -10.62
N PHE A 174 -12.19 -1.06 -11.62
CA PHE A 174 -13.24 -2.05 -11.86
C PHE A 174 -13.20 -2.60 -13.27
N ARG A 175 -13.35 -3.92 -13.41
CA ARG A 175 -13.48 -4.61 -14.70
C ARG A 175 -14.88 -5.24 -14.80
N GLU A 176 -15.71 -4.67 -15.66
CA GLU A 176 -17.12 -5.08 -15.81
C GLU A 176 -17.27 -6.55 -16.23
N SER A 177 -16.40 -7.04 -17.13
CA SER A 177 -16.57 -8.34 -17.78
C SER A 177 -16.58 -9.54 -16.83
N ASP A 178 -15.93 -9.41 -15.67
CA ASP A 178 -15.90 -10.44 -14.62
C ASP A 178 -16.11 -9.84 -13.22
N ARG A 179 -16.59 -8.58 -13.17
CA ARG A 179 -16.91 -7.84 -11.94
C ARG A 179 -15.78 -7.85 -10.91
N THR A 180 -14.54 -7.79 -11.38
CA THR A 180 -13.36 -7.69 -10.51
C THR A 180 -13.16 -6.26 -10.06
N LEU A 181 -13.05 -6.05 -8.75
CA LEU A 181 -12.81 -4.77 -8.12
C LEU A 181 -11.47 -4.77 -7.37
N ILE A 182 -10.55 -3.92 -7.79
CA ILE A 182 -9.36 -3.53 -7.02
C ILE A 182 -9.72 -2.25 -6.28
N VAL A 183 -9.92 -2.37 -4.98
CA VAL A 183 -10.50 -1.33 -4.13
C VAL A 183 -9.49 -0.24 -3.77
N GLY A 184 -8.19 -0.57 -3.73
CA GLY A 184 -7.22 0.28 -3.03
C GLY A 184 -7.52 0.27 -1.52
N ASP A 185 -7.51 1.44 -0.91
CA ASP A 185 -7.73 1.65 0.53
C ASP A 185 -9.08 2.33 0.84
N ALA A 186 -10.04 2.29 -0.10
CA ALA A 186 -11.42 2.73 0.15
C ALA A 186 -12.12 1.85 1.21
N PHE A 187 -11.77 0.57 1.26
CA PHE A 187 -12.08 -0.38 2.35
C PHE A 187 -11.07 -1.55 2.29
N SER A 188 -10.97 -2.37 3.33
CA SER A 188 -10.03 -3.50 3.38
C SER A 188 -10.72 -4.85 3.52
N THR A 189 -10.01 -5.92 3.14
CA THR A 189 -10.47 -7.34 3.23
C THR A 189 -9.84 -8.08 4.41
N ARG A 190 -9.39 -7.30 5.41
CA ARG A 190 -8.83 -7.72 6.68
C ARG A 190 -8.91 -6.56 7.65
N GLU A 191 -9.02 -6.84 8.94
CA GLU A 191 -8.86 -5.85 10.01
C GLU A 191 -7.46 -5.21 9.90
N PRO A 192 -7.34 -3.91 9.55
CA PRO A 192 -6.04 -3.28 9.35
C PRO A 192 -5.19 -3.24 10.63
N GLU A 193 -5.84 -3.30 11.80
CA GLU A 193 -5.28 -2.88 13.09
C GLU A 193 -4.99 -4.03 14.07
N SER A 194 -5.44 -5.25 13.73
CA SER A 194 -5.28 -6.40 14.61
C SER A 194 -3.99 -7.16 14.30
N ALA A 195 -3.03 -7.08 15.23
CA ALA A 195 -1.83 -7.93 15.22
C ALA A 195 -2.17 -9.44 15.27
N ILE A 196 -3.36 -9.80 15.78
CA ILE A 196 -3.88 -11.17 15.78
C ILE A 196 -4.38 -11.52 14.39
N ALA A 197 -5.12 -10.61 13.73
CA ALA A 197 -5.50 -10.80 12.34
C ALA A 197 -4.24 -10.97 11.48
N VAL A 198 -3.14 -10.22 11.64
CA VAL A 198 -1.87 -10.46 10.90
C VAL A 198 -1.41 -11.94 10.94
N VAL A 199 -1.71 -12.67 12.02
CA VAL A 199 -1.34 -14.08 12.20
C VAL A 199 -2.46 -15.04 11.74
N THR A 200 -3.74 -14.67 11.88
CA THR A 200 -4.87 -15.48 11.46
C THR A 200 -5.43 -14.94 10.14
N ASP A 201 -5.39 -15.71 9.05
CA ASP A 201 -5.89 -15.30 7.72
C ASP A 201 -7.44 -15.15 7.64
N LYS A 202 -8.05 -14.53 8.65
CA LYS A 202 -9.45 -14.14 8.69
C LYS A 202 -9.67 -13.07 7.63
N LYS A 203 -10.58 -13.36 6.70
CA LYS A 203 -11.01 -12.48 5.61
C LYS A 203 -12.33 -11.86 6.06
N GLU A 204 -12.34 -10.56 6.23
CA GLU A 204 -13.50 -9.79 6.67
C GLU A 204 -13.45 -8.42 5.98
N VAL A 205 -14.59 -7.87 5.60
CA VAL A 205 -14.68 -6.51 5.09
C VAL A 205 -14.61 -5.52 6.25
N HIS A 206 -13.70 -4.56 6.18
CA HIS A 206 -13.58 -3.45 7.13
C HIS A 206 -13.54 -2.12 6.40
N GLY A 207 -13.86 -1.03 7.11
CA GLY A 207 -13.70 0.32 6.59
C GLY A 207 -12.24 0.65 6.17
N PRO A 208 -12.03 1.84 5.59
CA PRO A 208 -10.69 2.28 5.19
C PRO A 208 -9.75 2.39 6.42
N PRO A 209 -8.42 2.35 6.23
CA PRO A 209 -7.47 2.52 7.33
C PRO A 209 -7.72 3.85 8.08
N ALA A 210 -8.12 3.74 9.34
CA ALA A 210 -8.66 4.88 10.08
C ALA A 210 -7.64 5.99 10.32
N TYR A 211 -6.37 5.64 10.54
CA TYR A 211 -5.30 6.60 10.81
C TYR A 211 -4.94 7.49 9.62
N TYR A 212 -5.35 7.13 8.40
CA TYR A 212 -5.12 7.95 7.20
C TYR A 212 -6.39 8.52 6.60
N THR A 213 -7.56 8.01 6.98
CA THR A 213 -8.85 8.48 6.45
C THR A 213 -9.13 9.90 6.92
N SER A 214 -9.13 10.83 5.96
CA SER A 214 -9.17 12.27 6.21
C SER A 214 -10.51 12.91 5.86
N ASP A 215 -11.41 12.18 5.20
CA ASP A 215 -12.80 12.55 4.98
C ASP A 215 -13.71 11.30 5.06
N TRP A 216 -14.38 11.12 6.20
CA TRP A 216 -15.27 9.98 6.46
C TRP A 216 -16.57 10.05 5.66
N VAL A 217 -17.06 11.24 5.32
CA VAL A 217 -18.29 11.40 4.54
C VAL A 217 -18.03 11.01 3.08
N ALA A 218 -16.90 11.43 2.53
CA ALA A 218 -16.44 10.99 1.23
C ALA A 218 -16.15 9.48 1.22
N ALA A 219 -15.48 8.95 2.25
CA ALA A 219 -15.20 7.52 2.36
C ALA A 219 -16.47 6.67 2.33
N ARG A 220 -17.52 7.08 3.06
CA ARG A 220 -18.83 6.40 3.05
C ARG A 220 -19.41 6.32 1.64
N ARG A 221 -19.47 7.47 0.94
CA ARG A 221 -20.00 7.56 -0.43
C ARG A 221 -19.21 6.71 -1.40
N SER A 222 -17.90 6.62 -1.21
CA SER A 222 -17.03 5.75 -2.00
C SER A 222 -17.37 4.28 -1.78
N VAL A 223 -17.57 3.84 -0.53
CA VAL A 223 -17.97 2.46 -0.23
C VAL A 223 -19.37 2.15 -0.78
N GLU A 224 -20.33 3.07 -0.65
CA GLU A 224 -21.67 2.96 -1.25
C GLU A 224 -21.59 2.75 -2.78
N LEU A 225 -20.83 3.61 -3.47
CA LEU A 225 -20.60 3.50 -4.91
C LEU A 225 -20.00 2.16 -5.30
N LEU A 226 -19.02 1.66 -4.53
CA LEU A 226 -18.36 0.38 -4.80
C LEU A 226 -19.27 -0.82 -4.53
N ALA A 227 -20.13 -0.75 -3.52
CA ALA A 227 -21.12 -1.78 -3.20
C ALA A 227 -22.21 -1.88 -4.28
N ASP A 228 -22.65 -0.75 -4.83
CA ASP A 228 -23.63 -0.68 -5.92
C ASP A 228 -23.14 -1.38 -7.21
N LEU A 229 -21.82 -1.50 -7.39
CA LEU A 229 -21.22 -2.29 -8.47
C LEU A 229 -21.39 -3.78 -8.28
N ARG A 230 -21.92 -4.27 -7.15
CA ARG A 230 -22.13 -5.70 -6.84
C ARG A 230 -20.99 -6.59 -7.38
N PRO A 231 -19.73 -6.39 -6.94
CA PRO A 231 -18.58 -7.09 -7.48
C PRO A 231 -18.68 -8.61 -7.25
N GLU A 232 -18.04 -9.42 -8.09
CA GLU A 232 -17.90 -10.87 -7.84
C GLU A 232 -16.59 -11.19 -7.12
N THR A 233 -15.58 -10.36 -7.35
CA THR A 233 -14.25 -10.48 -6.76
C THR A 233 -13.80 -9.12 -6.26
N VAL A 234 -13.34 -9.07 -5.01
CA VAL A 234 -12.84 -7.87 -4.37
C VAL A 234 -11.44 -8.12 -3.83
N VAL A 235 -10.54 -7.16 -4.05
CA VAL A 235 -9.24 -7.13 -3.38
C VAL A 235 -8.85 -5.68 -3.04
N GLY A 236 -8.37 -5.47 -1.81
CA GLY A 236 -7.89 -4.16 -1.35
C GLY A 236 -6.37 -4.07 -1.29
N GLY A 237 -5.87 -2.86 -1.01
CA GLY A 237 -4.47 -2.60 -0.67
C GLY A 237 -4.02 -3.42 0.56
N HIS A 238 -4.96 -3.84 1.40
CA HIS A 238 -4.71 -4.71 2.54
C HIS A 238 -5.71 -5.88 2.61
N GLY A 239 -5.18 -7.09 2.89
CA GLY A 239 -5.96 -8.32 3.02
C GLY A 239 -5.80 -9.28 1.85
N MET A 240 -6.64 -10.32 1.79
CA MET A 240 -6.64 -11.34 0.72
C MET A 240 -7.93 -11.22 -0.09
N PRO A 241 -7.95 -11.60 -1.37
CA PRO A 241 -9.14 -11.48 -2.20
C PRO A 241 -10.32 -12.25 -1.60
N MET A 242 -11.49 -11.64 -1.73
CA MET A 242 -12.79 -12.14 -1.27
C MET A 242 -13.74 -12.27 -2.45
N HIS A 243 -14.65 -13.24 -2.37
CA HIS A 243 -15.55 -13.61 -3.46
C HIS A 243 -16.91 -14.06 -2.92
N GLY A 244 -17.92 -14.02 -3.78
CA GLY A 244 -19.21 -14.66 -3.53
C GLY A 244 -20.10 -13.94 -2.51
N GLU A 245 -21.15 -14.63 -2.09
CA GLU A 245 -22.25 -14.05 -1.32
C GLU A 245 -21.83 -13.49 0.05
N THR A 246 -20.88 -14.15 0.73
CA THR A 246 -20.36 -13.67 2.03
C THR A 246 -19.68 -12.31 1.88
N MET A 247 -18.89 -12.12 0.82
CA MET A 247 -18.24 -10.84 0.56
C MET A 247 -19.27 -9.74 0.29
N LEU A 248 -20.28 -10.02 -0.53
CA LEU A 248 -21.35 -9.06 -0.80
C LEU A 248 -22.15 -8.72 0.46
N PHE A 249 -22.45 -9.72 1.28
CA PHE A 249 -23.14 -9.54 2.55
C PHE A 249 -22.35 -8.63 3.50
N GLU A 250 -21.06 -8.89 3.71
CA GLU A 250 -20.22 -8.07 4.58
C GLU A 250 -20.02 -6.65 4.02
N LEU A 251 -19.97 -6.49 2.69
CA LEU A 251 -19.93 -5.18 2.06
C LEU A 251 -21.26 -4.41 2.25
N ASP A 252 -22.40 -5.08 2.11
CA ASP A 252 -23.72 -4.51 2.40
C ASP A 252 -23.84 -4.14 3.90
N GLU A 253 -23.28 -4.95 4.81
CA GLU A 253 -23.19 -4.62 6.24
C GLU A 253 -22.32 -3.39 6.49
N LEU A 254 -21.15 -3.28 5.84
CA LEU A 254 -20.29 -2.11 5.96
C LEU A 254 -21.01 -0.83 5.48
N VAL A 255 -21.75 -0.90 4.37
CA VAL A 255 -22.56 0.24 3.88
C VAL A 255 -23.63 0.61 4.91
N HIS A 256 -24.40 -0.38 5.38
CA HIS A 256 -25.53 -0.14 6.28
C HIS A 256 -25.09 0.41 7.64
N TYR A 257 -23.99 -0.12 8.18
CA TYR A 257 -23.47 0.23 9.50
C TYR A 257 -22.15 1.01 9.45
N PHE A 258 -21.92 1.80 8.39
CA PHE A 258 -20.63 2.47 8.15
C PHE A 258 -20.16 3.33 9.34
N ASP A 259 -21.07 4.11 9.92
CA ASP A 259 -20.74 4.99 11.05
C ASP A 259 -20.34 4.20 12.31
N GLN A 260 -20.87 2.98 12.47
CA GLN A 260 -20.58 2.12 13.63
C GLN A 260 -19.33 1.27 13.41
N LEU A 261 -19.08 0.82 12.17
CA LEU A 261 -18.02 -0.13 11.84
C LEU A 261 -16.72 0.52 11.38
N ALA A 262 -16.79 1.68 10.72
CA ALA A 262 -15.64 2.33 10.11
C ALA A 262 -15.22 3.62 10.83
N VAL A 263 -16.19 4.47 11.22
CA VAL A 263 -15.89 5.79 11.77
C VAL A 263 -15.45 5.69 13.23
N PRO A 264 -14.24 6.17 13.61
CA PRO A 264 -13.79 6.18 14.99
C PRO A 264 -14.69 7.06 15.88
N THR A 265 -14.81 6.70 17.16
CA THR A 265 -15.61 7.47 18.13
C THR A 265 -15.06 8.87 18.41
N SER A 266 -13.76 9.07 18.17
CA SER A 266 -13.05 10.33 18.33
C SER A 266 -11.83 10.33 17.43
N GLY A 267 -11.42 11.48 16.93
CA GLY A 267 -10.25 11.62 16.07
C GLY A 267 -10.25 12.98 15.40
N ARG A 268 -9.11 13.37 14.83
CA ARG A 268 -8.89 14.65 14.17
C ARG A 268 -9.87 14.90 13.04
N TYR A 269 -10.14 13.86 12.24
CA TYR A 269 -10.95 13.97 11.03
C TYR A 269 -12.40 13.50 11.21
N VAL A 270 -12.79 13.07 12.41
CA VAL A 270 -14.11 12.46 12.67
C VAL A 270 -15.25 13.46 12.49
N ASN A 271 -15.08 14.69 12.98
CA ASN A 271 -16.12 15.73 12.94
C ASN A 271 -15.98 16.68 11.75
N GLU A 272 -14.75 16.90 11.28
CA GLU A 272 -14.42 17.82 10.20
C GLU A 272 -13.37 17.16 9.30
N PRO A 273 -13.55 17.14 7.97
CA PRO A 273 -12.57 16.55 7.07
C PRO A 273 -11.36 17.48 6.85
N ALA A 274 -10.28 16.93 6.33
CA ALA A 274 -9.25 17.74 5.68
C ALA A 274 -9.83 18.37 4.40
N ILE A 275 -9.56 19.65 4.17
CA ILE A 275 -9.92 20.31 2.90
C ILE A 275 -8.67 20.38 2.03
N THR A 276 -8.79 19.88 0.80
CA THR A 276 -7.70 19.78 -0.17
C THR A 276 -8.15 20.22 -1.56
N ASP A 277 -7.22 20.68 -2.38
CA ASP A 277 -7.43 20.98 -3.79
C ASP A 277 -6.25 20.49 -4.65
N GLU A 278 -6.19 20.87 -5.93
CA GLU A 278 -5.11 20.51 -6.86
C GLU A 278 -3.73 21.04 -6.46
N ARG A 279 -3.65 21.92 -5.45
CA ARG A 279 -2.40 22.45 -4.87
C ARG A 279 -2.05 21.76 -3.54
N GLY A 280 -2.90 20.86 -3.06
CA GLY A 280 -2.71 20.05 -1.85
C GLY A 280 -3.59 20.50 -0.70
N VAL A 281 -3.05 20.47 0.52
CA VAL A 281 -3.83 20.78 1.74
C VAL A 281 -4.17 22.26 1.83
N VAL A 282 -5.46 22.59 1.90
CA VAL A 282 -6.01 23.95 2.08
C VAL A 282 -6.24 24.24 3.56
N SER A 283 -6.90 23.32 4.28
CA SER A 283 -7.11 23.44 5.72
C SER A 283 -7.20 22.07 6.39
N LEU A 284 -6.80 22.02 7.66
CA LEU A 284 -6.90 20.83 8.49
C LEU A 284 -7.66 21.17 9.78
N PRO A 285 -8.49 20.25 10.30
CA PRO A 285 -8.98 20.34 11.67
C PRO A 285 -7.81 20.43 12.66
N PRO A 286 -8.00 21.02 13.84
CA PRO A 286 -6.95 21.05 14.86
C PRO A 286 -6.56 19.63 15.30
N PRO A 287 -5.29 19.38 15.67
CA PRO A 287 -4.89 18.11 16.26
C PRO A 287 -5.71 17.76 17.51
N VAL A 288 -5.96 16.47 17.74
CA VAL A 288 -6.59 16.01 18.98
C VAL A 288 -5.55 15.94 20.10
N ASP A 289 -5.75 16.71 21.16
CA ASP A 289 -4.92 16.64 22.37
C ASP A 289 -5.27 15.39 23.18
N ASN A 290 -4.48 14.33 23.06
CA ASN A 290 -4.61 13.14 23.90
C ASN A 290 -3.32 12.88 24.70
N PRO A 291 -3.28 13.22 26.00
CA PRO A 291 -2.11 13.04 26.86
C PRO A 291 -1.59 11.60 26.94
N ALA A 292 -2.47 10.59 26.77
CA ALA A 292 -2.09 9.19 26.77
C ALA A 292 -1.35 8.80 25.48
N VAL A 293 -1.81 9.30 24.33
CA VAL A 293 -1.14 9.13 23.03
C VAL A 293 0.20 9.86 23.03
N SER A 294 0.26 11.08 23.56
CA SER A 294 1.51 11.82 23.72
C SER A 294 2.53 11.06 24.57
N LYS A 295 2.10 10.46 25.70
CA LYS A 295 2.99 9.62 26.53
C LYS A 295 3.41 8.34 25.81
N ALA A 296 2.49 7.66 25.12
CA ALA A 296 2.80 6.44 24.36
C ALA A 296 3.80 6.72 23.23
N LEU A 297 3.64 7.82 22.49
CA LEU A 297 4.56 8.27 21.45
C LEU A 297 5.96 8.56 22.01
N VAL A 298 6.04 9.23 23.17
CA VAL A 298 7.32 9.47 23.87
C VAL A 298 7.98 8.15 24.26
N THR A 299 7.23 7.20 24.83
CA THR A 299 7.75 5.89 25.22
C THR A 299 8.22 5.08 24.01
N ALA A 300 7.44 5.05 22.92
CA ALA A 300 7.81 4.38 21.68
C ALA A 300 9.08 4.99 21.06
N GLY A 301 9.19 6.32 21.06
CA GLY A 301 10.39 7.05 20.63
C GLY A 301 11.63 6.67 21.42
N LEU A 302 11.54 6.55 22.75
CA LEU A 302 12.64 6.11 23.60
C LEU A 302 13.07 4.67 23.31
N VAL A 303 12.11 3.77 23.09
CA VAL A 303 12.40 2.36 22.75
C VAL A 303 13.08 2.26 21.37
N ALA A 304 12.61 3.00 20.37
CA ALA A 304 13.22 3.03 19.04
C ALA A 304 14.67 3.56 19.08
N LEU A 305 14.92 4.63 19.83
CA LEU A 305 16.27 5.17 20.04
C LEU A 305 17.19 4.16 20.73
N ALA A 306 16.69 3.46 21.76
CA ALA A 306 17.44 2.41 22.43
C ALA A 306 17.76 1.24 21.48
N GLY A 307 16.79 0.82 20.67
CA GLY A 307 16.98 -0.22 19.66
C GLY A 307 18.03 0.16 18.60
N MET A 308 18.00 1.39 18.09
CA MET A 308 19.02 1.90 17.16
C MET A 308 20.42 1.97 17.80
N ALA A 309 20.50 2.37 19.07
CA ALA A 309 21.77 2.40 19.81
C ALA A 309 22.34 0.98 19.99
N VAL A 310 21.50 0.02 20.38
CA VAL A 310 21.89 -1.40 20.50
C VAL A 310 22.33 -1.97 19.15
N PHE A 311 21.59 -1.67 18.07
CA PHE A 311 21.95 -2.09 16.72
C PHE A 311 23.29 -1.49 16.26
N ALA A 312 23.53 -0.21 16.50
CA ALA A 312 24.79 0.45 16.16
C ALA A 312 25.99 -0.14 16.94
N ILE A 313 25.80 -0.45 18.23
CA ILE A 313 26.81 -1.11 19.07
C ILE A 313 27.07 -2.54 18.58
N SER A 314 26.02 -3.29 18.25
CA SER A 314 26.13 -4.65 17.71
C SER A 314 26.88 -4.67 16.36
N ARG A 315 26.57 -3.73 15.47
CA ARG A 315 27.25 -3.58 14.18
C ARG A 315 28.73 -3.23 14.34
N ARG A 316 29.07 -2.34 15.28
CA ARG A 316 30.48 -2.04 15.63
C ARG A 316 31.20 -3.27 16.18
N LYS A 317 30.60 -4.01 17.11
CA LYS A 317 31.17 -5.26 17.63
C LYS A 317 31.38 -6.30 16.53
N ASN A 318 30.43 -6.49 15.62
CA ASN A 318 30.58 -7.42 14.51
C ASN A 318 31.66 -6.99 13.51
N GLN A 319 31.85 -5.70 13.25
CA GLN A 319 32.96 -5.21 12.44
C GLN A 319 34.32 -5.40 13.13
N GLN A 320 34.37 -5.18 14.45
CA GLN A 320 35.57 -5.37 15.25
C GLN A 320 35.96 -6.85 15.36
N ASN A 321 34.99 -7.74 15.54
CA ASN A 321 35.22 -9.19 15.53
C ASN A 321 35.67 -9.67 14.15
N ARG A 322 35.04 -9.20 13.06
CA ARG A 322 35.50 -9.53 11.70
C ARG A 322 36.91 -9.04 11.42
N PHE A 323 37.32 -7.89 11.98
CA PHE A 323 38.69 -7.38 11.87
C PHE A 323 39.69 -8.21 12.68
N LEU A 324 39.30 -8.69 13.87
CA LEU A 324 40.11 -9.60 14.68
C LEU A 324 40.25 -10.98 14.02
N ASP A 325 39.17 -11.51 13.44
CA ASP A 325 39.20 -12.77 12.68
C ASP A 325 40.14 -12.69 11.46
N THR A 326 40.24 -11.53 10.78
CA THR A 326 41.23 -11.33 9.70
C THR A 326 42.67 -11.24 10.20
N LEU A 327 42.90 -10.85 11.45
CA LEU A 327 44.24 -10.80 12.06
C LEU A 327 44.69 -12.18 12.61
N GLU A 328 43.73 -13.04 12.93
CA GLU A 328 43.97 -14.41 13.41
C GLU A 328 43.97 -15.46 12.30
N ASP A 329 43.62 -15.10 11.05
CA ASP A 329 43.69 -16.00 9.90
C ASP A 329 45.16 -16.43 9.62
N PRO A 330 45.53 -17.70 9.86
CA PRO A 330 46.90 -18.18 9.69
C PRO A 330 47.33 -18.25 8.23
N THR A 331 46.43 -18.04 7.26
CA THR A 331 46.76 -18.01 5.82
C THR A 331 47.24 -16.65 5.33
N LEU A 332 47.10 -15.59 6.13
CA LEU A 332 47.54 -14.22 5.80
C LEU A 332 48.92 -13.83 6.39
N ARG A 333 49.59 -14.73 7.13
CA ARG A 333 50.99 -14.52 7.57
C ARG A 333 51.97 -14.90 6.45
N VAL A 334 52.28 -13.93 5.59
CA VAL A 334 53.38 -14.01 4.63
C VAL A 334 54.54 -13.16 5.15
N TYR A 335 55.58 -13.87 5.61
CA TYR A 335 56.91 -13.48 6.10
C TYR A 335 57.02 -12.58 7.35
#